data_AF-A0A942RMW8-F1
#
_entry.id   AF-A0A942RMW8-F1
#
_cell.length_a   1.000
_cell.length_b   1.000
_cell.length_c   1.000
_cell.angle_alpha   90.00
_cell.angle_beta   90.00
_cell.angle_gamma   90.00
#
_symmetry.space_group_name_H-M   'P 1'
#
loop_
_entity.id
_entity.type
_entity.pdbx_description
1 polymer ?
#
loop_
_entity_poly.entity_id
_entity_poly.type
_entity_poly.pdbx_seq_one_letter_code
_entity_poly.pdbx_strand_id
1 'polypeptide(L)' 'MVEATSIQIDEKKAQRLLQKLIIMEKNNIKTKQYNDGEMVKKIKKAIEEEVECY' A
#
# COMPACT_ATOMS: atom_id res chain seq x y z
N MET A 1 -4.99 -16.76 27.29
CA MET A 1 -4.23 -15.52 27.10
C MET A 1 -3.72 -15.57 25.68
N VAL A 2 -4.16 -14.68 24.79
CA VAL A 2 -3.75 -14.71 23.38
C VAL A 2 -2.37 -14.05 23.32
N GLU A 3 -1.35 -14.83 22.96
CA GLU A 3 -0.01 -14.33 22.71
C GLU A 3 -0.08 -13.32 21.57
N ALA A 4 0.07 -12.04 21.89
CA ALA A 4 0.31 -11.01 20.89
C ALA A 4 1.67 -11.32 20.26
N THR A 5 1.64 -11.99 19.10
CA THR A 5 2.79 -12.03 18.21
C THR A 5 3.20 -10.58 18.02
N SER A 6 4.39 -10.20 18.49
CA SER A 6 4.90 -8.85 18.37
C SER A 6 5.24 -8.60 16.90
N ILE A 7 4.22 -8.34 16.09
CA ILE A 7 4.38 -7.96 14.68
C ILE A 7 5.14 -6.64 14.72
N GLN A 8 6.44 -6.68 14.42
CA GLN A 8 7.27 -5.50 14.30
C GLN A 8 6.90 -4.83 12.98
N ILE A 9 6.06 -3.79 13.07
CA ILE A 9 5.70 -2.95 11.94
C ILE A 9 6.78 -1.88 11.82
N ASP A 10 7.42 -1.79 10.67
CA ASP A 10 8.24 -0.63 10.32
C ASP A 10 7.31 0.55 10.01
N GLU A 11 7.13 1.42 11.00
CA GLU A 11 6.25 2.58 10.90
C GLU A 11 6.64 3.52 9.74
N LYS A 12 7.93 3.60 9.39
CA LYS A 12 8.40 4.44 8.28
C LYS A 12 7.99 3.83 6.94
N LYS A 13 8.14 2.51 6.77
CA LYS A 13 7.65 1.80 5.57
C LYS A 13 6.13 1.94 5.46
N ALA A 14 5.40 1.75 6.55
CA ALA A 14 3.95 1.91 6.58
C ALA A 14 3.50 3.32 6.18
N GLN A 15 4.15 4.37 6.71
CA GLN A 15 3.84 5.75 6.34
C GLN A 15 4.16 6.06 4.87
N ARG A 16 5.31 5.58 4.35
CA ARG A 16 5.68 5.76 2.94
C ARG A 16 4.68 5.09 2.00
N LEU A 17 4.32 3.86 2.32
CA LEU A 17 3.32 3.10 1.58
C LEU A 17 1.98 3.84 1.59
N LEU A 18 1.50 4.28 2.75
CA LEU A 18 0.24 5.04 2.86
C LEU A 18 0.26 6.30 1.98
N GLN A 19 1.33 7.09 2.02
CA GLN A 19 1.47 8.28 1.18
C GLN A 19 1.46 7.93 -0.31
N LYS A 20 2.17 6.87 -0.72
CA LYS A 20 2.22 6.37 -2.10
C LYS A 20 0.82 5.99 -2.59
N LEU A 21 0.05 5.26 -1.78
CA LEU A 21 -1.32 4.84 -2.10
C LEU A 21 -2.27 6.02 -2.29
N ILE A 22 -2.21 7.02 -1.40
CA ILE A 22 -3.02 8.25 -1.51
C ILE A 22 -2.71 8.99 -2.82
N ILE A 23 -1.43 9.11 -3.18
CA ILE A 23 -1.03 9.77 -4.43
C ILE A 23 -1.54 8.98 -5.65
N MET A 24 -1.43 7.65 -5.63
CA MET A 24 -1.92 6.79 -6.71
C MET A 24 -3.43 6.93 -6.92
N GLU A 25 -4.23 6.87 -5.86
CA GLU A 25 -5.68 7.08 -5.92
C GLU A 25 -6.04 8.49 -6.40
N LYS A 26 -5.38 9.52 -5.85
CA LYS A 26 -5.61 10.91 -6.27
C LYS A 26 -5.30 11.12 -7.75
N ASN A 27 -4.25 10.49 -8.26
CA ASN A 27 -3.91 10.54 -9.68
C ASN A 27 -4.96 9.80 -10.51
N ASN A 28 -5.40 8.62 -10.08
CA ASN A 28 -6.41 7.85 -10.79
C ASN A 28 -7.77 8.55 -10.83
N ILE A 29 -8.18 9.24 -9.77
CA ILE A 29 -9.41 10.06 -9.76
C ILE A 29 -9.35 11.15 -10.83
N LYS A 30 -8.17 11.76 -11.04
CA LYS A 30 -7.97 12.81 -12.04
C LYS A 30 -7.94 12.26 -13.46
N THR A 31 -7.23 11.16 -13.69
CA THR A 31 -6.99 10.62 -15.04
C THR A 31 -8.04 9.60 -15.48
N LYS A 32 -8.77 9.00 -14.54
CA LYS A 32 -9.67 7.85 -14.72
C LYS A 32 -9.01 6.72 -15.50
N GLN A 33 -7.70 6.55 -15.32
CA GLN A 33 -6.89 5.63 -16.11
C GLN A 33 -7.14 4.16 -15.77
N TYR A 34 -7.50 3.88 -14.52
CA TYR A 34 -7.72 2.55 -13.99
C TYR A 34 -9.10 2.45 -13.35
N ASN A 35 -9.78 1.33 -13.53
CA ASN A 35 -10.98 1.02 -12.76
C ASN A 35 -10.61 0.51 -11.35
N ASP A 36 -11.61 0.39 -10.48
CA ASP A 36 -11.42 -0.03 -9.09
C ASP A 36 -10.68 -1.37 -8.96
N GLY A 37 -10.99 -2.34 -9.83
CA GLY A 37 -10.33 -3.65 -9.84
C GLY A 37 -8.85 -3.59 -10.23
N GLU A 38 -8.51 -2.69 -11.17
CA GLU A 38 -7.13 -2.44 -11.57
C GLU A 38 -6.34 -1.67 -10.50
N MET A 39 -6.97 -0.69 -9.84
CA MET A 39 -6.37 0.02 -8.71
C MET A 39 -6.06 -0.92 -7.56
N VAL A 40 -6.98 -1.81 -7.18
CA VAL A 40 -6.73 -2.81 -6.14
C VAL A 40 -5.52 -3.69 -6.49
N LYS A 41 -5.37 -4.13 -7.74
CA LYS A 41 -4.19 -4.90 -8.18
C LYS A 41 -2.90 -4.10 -8.05
N LYS A 42 -2.91 -2.82 -8.44
CA LYS A 42 -1.75 -1.93 -8.32
C LYS A 42 -1.35 -1.63 -6.89
N ILE A 43 -2.34 -1.41 -6.02
CA ILE A 43 -2.12 -1.18 -4.60
C ILE A 43 -1.47 -2.41 -3.97
N LYS A 44 -2.00 -3.62 -4.22
CA LYS A 44 -1.39 -4.87 -3.75
C LYS A 44 0.07 -5.01 -4.18
N LYS A 45 0.34 -4.78 -5.48
CA LYS A 45 1.71 -4.81 -5.99
C LYS A 45 2.62 -3.79 -5.30
N ALA A 46 2.14 -2.57 -5.05
CA ALA A 46 2.92 -1.55 -4.35
C ALA A 46 3.23 -1.93 -2.89
N ILE A 47 2.35 -2.70 -2.25
CA ILE A 47 2.58 -3.25 -0.90
C ILE A 47 3.62 -4.37 -0.97
N GLU A 48 3.48 -5.32 -1.90
CA GLU A 48 4.44 -6.41 -2.11
C GLU A 48 5.85 -5.86 -2.37
N GLU A 49 5.99 -4.86 -3.23
CA GLU A 49 7.28 -4.22 -3.53
C GLU A 49 7.93 -3.56 -2.29
N GLU A 50 7.15 -2.90 -1.42
CA GLU A 50 7.67 -2.24 -0.22
C GLU A 50 8.02 -3.25 0.90
N VAL A 51 7.36 -4.40 0.91
CA VAL A 51 7.57 -5.49 1.88
C VAL A 51 8.72 -6.42 1.44
N GLU A 52 8.80 -6.80 0.16
CA GLU A 52 9.86 -7.67 -0.38
C GLU A 52 11.20 -6.94 -0.57
N CYS A 53 11.21 -5.61 -0.72
CA CYS A 53 12.45 -4.86 -0.59
C CYS A 53 12.88 -4.78 0.89
N TYR A 54 13.64 -5.78 1.34
CA TYR A 54 14.85 -5.79 2.18
C TYR A 54 15.09 -7.18 2.77
#